data_AF-A0A7I7U8K2-F1
#
_entry.id   AF-A0A7I7U8K2-F1
#
_cell.length_a   1.000
_cell.length_b   1.000
_cell.length_c   1.000
_cell.angle_alpha   90.00
_cell.angle_beta   90.00
_cell.angle_gamma   90.00
#
_symmetry.space_group_name_H-M   'P 1'
#
loop_
_entity.id
_entity.type
_entity.pdbx_description
1 polymer ?
#
loop_
_entity_poly.entity_id
_entity_poly.type
_entity_poly.pdbx_seq_one_letter_code
_entity_poly.pdbx_strand_id
1 'polypeptide(L)'
;MVEALGARPEFTVDEVARVEKLDDTGIRLVLRIAGIPVFQLEHTWSAGADGAHYVTVMDLGVRSRLLWPINRMLQRRFSDEKARAWVKHNIEEVGQLEYLLPTLHPSGEPEPAACRQRGHRAPDGEHREAEPVH
;
A
#
# COMPACT_ATOMS: atom_id res chain seq x y z
N MET A 1 0.93 7.47 10.89
CA MET A 1 2.13 6.66 11.17
C MET A 1 3.23 7.62 11.52
N VAL A 2 3.86 7.43 12.67
CA VAL A 2 4.95 8.27 13.15
C VAL A 2 6.24 7.45 13.04
N GLU A 3 7.15 7.86 12.16
CA GLU A 3 8.40 7.15 11.89
C GLU A 3 9.59 8.10 11.87
N ALA A 4 10.70 7.71 12.49
CA ALA A 4 11.95 8.46 12.45
C ALA A 4 12.91 7.80 11.44
N LEU A 5 12.94 8.33 10.21
CA LEU A 5 13.77 7.77 9.14
C LEU A 5 15.26 7.82 9.52
N GLY A 6 15.91 6.66 9.51
CA GLY A 6 17.33 6.53 9.83
C GLY A 6 17.70 6.88 11.27
N ALA A 7 16.76 6.75 12.23
CA ALA A 7 16.94 7.07 13.65
C ALA A 7 17.33 8.53 13.92
N ARG A 8 17.09 9.43 12.97
CA ARG A 8 17.37 10.87 13.12
C ARG A 8 16.08 11.61 13.51
N PRO A 9 16.01 12.27 14.68
CA PRO A 9 14.80 12.94 15.12
C PRO A 9 14.35 14.06 14.17
N GLU A 10 15.27 14.71 13.47
CA GLU A 10 14.99 15.71 12.44
C GLU A 10 14.27 15.15 11.19
N PHE A 11 14.26 13.82 11.03
CA PHE A 11 13.58 13.12 9.94
C PHE A 11 12.30 12.41 10.38
N THR A 12 11.77 12.75 11.54
CA THR A 12 10.45 12.27 11.97
C THR A 12 9.38 12.65 10.94
N VAL A 13 8.65 11.65 10.47
CA VAL A 13 7.50 11.76 9.57
C VAL A 13 6.28 11.31 10.38
N ASP A 14 5.36 12.24 10.64
CA ASP A 14 4.02 11.90 11.10
C ASP A 14 3.07 12.05 9.91
N GLU A 15 2.63 10.93 9.36
CA GLU A 15 1.84 10.89 8.14
C GLU A 15 0.53 10.12 8.31
N VAL A 16 -0.59 10.77 7.99
CA VAL A 16 -1.90 10.16 7.88
C VAL A 16 -2.24 10.07 6.39
N ALA A 17 -2.03 8.88 5.81
CA ALA A 17 -2.37 8.59 4.41
C ALA A 17 -3.60 7.69 4.32
N ARG A 18 -4.37 7.81 3.23
CA ARG A 18 -5.50 6.93 2.95
C ARG A 18 -4.99 5.63 2.34
N VAL A 19 -5.39 4.50 2.90
CA VAL A 19 -5.19 3.19 2.28
C VAL A 19 -6.16 3.06 1.11
N GLU A 20 -5.63 2.94 -0.11
CA GLU A 20 -6.43 2.76 -1.33
C GLU A 20 -6.41 1.31 -1.82
N LYS A 21 -5.32 0.60 -1.56
CA LYS A 21 -5.16 -0.82 -1.87
C LYS A 21 -4.59 -1.51 -0.64
N LEU A 22 -5.19 -2.63 -0.29
CA LEU A 22 -4.68 -3.58 0.70
C LEU A 22 -5.22 -4.95 0.31
N ASP A 23 -4.39 -5.74 -0.36
CA ASP A 23 -4.72 -7.09 -0.82
C ASP A 23 -3.48 -7.98 -0.83
N ASP A 24 -3.65 -9.23 -1.26
CA ASP A 24 -2.60 -10.26 -1.28
C ASP A 24 -1.39 -9.92 -2.17
N THR A 25 -1.45 -8.83 -2.94
CA THR A 25 -0.38 -8.40 -3.85
C THR A 25 0.31 -7.11 -3.41
N GLY A 26 -0.25 -6.36 -2.45
CA GLY A 26 0.32 -5.08 -2.09
C GLY A 26 -0.52 -4.17 -1.20
N ILE A 27 0.12 -3.08 -0.77
CA ILE A 27 -0.52 -1.95 -0.09
C ILE A 27 -0.24 -0.68 -0.90
N ARG A 28 -1.25 0.16 -1.08
CA ARG A 28 -1.09 1.53 -1.60
C ARG A 28 -1.65 2.53 -0.62
N LEU A 29 -0.79 3.45 -0.22
CA LEU A 29 -1.09 4.59 0.64
C LEU A 29 -1.05 5.85 -0.22
N VAL A 30 -2.09 6.68 -0.13
CA VAL A 30 -2.18 7.94 -0.88
C VAL A 30 -2.60 9.07 0.04
N LEU A 31 -1.83 10.16 0.03
CA LEU A 31 -2.20 11.42 0.65
C LEU A 31 -2.69 12.38 -0.44
N ARG A 32 -3.90 12.92 -0.23
CA ARG A 32 -4.50 13.93 -1.11
C ARG A 32 -4.69 15.24 -0.38
N ILE A 33 -4.29 16.34 -1.02
CA ILE A 33 -4.61 17.70 -0.58
C ILE A 33 -5.61 18.28 -1.58
N ALA A 34 -6.78 18.71 -1.09
CA ALA A 34 -7.88 19.21 -1.93
C ALA A 34 -8.26 18.25 -3.09
N GLY A 35 -8.21 16.93 -2.85
CA GLY A 35 -8.51 15.90 -3.85
C GLY A 35 -7.35 15.55 -4.79
N ILE A 36 -6.22 16.25 -4.70
CA ILE A 36 -5.05 16.06 -5.56
C ILE A 36 -4.04 15.16 -4.86
N PRO A 37 -3.61 14.03 -5.45
CA PRO A 37 -2.57 13.19 -4.87
C PRO A 37 -1.25 13.94 -4.86
N VAL A 38 -0.71 14.14 -3.65
CA VAL A 38 0.57 14.83 -3.42
C VAL A 38 1.67 13.87 -2.99
N PHE A 39 1.27 12.71 -2.46
CA PHE A 39 2.15 11.63 -2.07
C PHE A 39 1.42 10.31 -2.31
N GLN A 40 2.15 9.35 -2.85
CA GLN A 40 1.70 7.98 -3.00
C GLN A 40 2.87 7.05 -2.67
N LEU A 41 2.61 6.06 -1.81
CA LEU A 41 3.54 5.01 -1.47
C LEU A 41 2.88 3.67 -1.79
N GLU A 42 3.55 2.88 -2.60
CA GLU A 42 3.06 1.59 -3.04
C GLU A 42 4.09 0.51 -2.74
N HIS A 43 3.64 -0.48 -1.99
CA HIS A 43 4.37 -1.70 -1.70
C HIS A 43 3.71 -2.82 -2.47
N THR A 44 4.48 -3.53 -3.30
CA THR A 44 4.01 -4.68 -4.07
C THR A 44 4.89 -5.86 -3.71
N TRP A 45 4.28 -7.02 -3.51
CA TRP A 45 5.01 -8.26 -3.33
C TRP A 45 4.47 -9.34 -4.25
N SER A 46 5.36 -10.23 -4.67
CA SER A 46 5.05 -11.34 -5.55
C SER A 46 5.96 -12.53 -5.23
N ALA A 47 5.55 -13.74 -5.60
CA ALA A 47 6.43 -14.89 -5.52
C ALA A 47 7.56 -14.76 -6.57
N GLY A 48 8.80 -14.80 -6.11
CA GLY A 48 10.02 -14.86 -6.92
C GLY A 48 10.63 -16.25 -6.89
N ALA A 49 11.63 -16.49 -7.76
CA ALA A 49 12.29 -17.79 -7.88
C ALA A 49 13.00 -18.24 -6.58
N ASP A 50 13.54 -17.28 -5.82
CA ASP A 50 14.32 -17.54 -4.60
C ASP A 50 13.62 -17.04 -3.31
N GLY A 51 12.33 -16.70 -3.37
CA GLY A 51 11.60 -16.17 -2.21
C GLY A 51 10.53 -15.14 -2.58
N ALA A 52 10.30 -14.16 -1.70
CA ALA A 52 9.40 -13.06 -1.98
C ALA A 52 10.13 -11.93 -2.74
N HIS A 53 9.56 -11.50 -3.86
CA HIS A 53 10.02 -10.30 -4.56
C HIS A 53 9.20 -9.11 -4.08
N TYR A 54 9.85 -8.20 -3.36
CA TYR A 54 9.26 -7.00 -2.81
C TYR A 54 9.74 -5.75 -3.56
N VAL A 55 8.80 -4.87 -3.91
CA VAL A 55 9.06 -3.60 -4.57
C VAL A 55 8.32 -2.50 -3.84
N THR A 56 9.03 -1.43 -3.46
CA THR A 56 8.45 -0.20 -2.90
C THR A 56 8.70 0.97 -3.84
N VAL A 57 7.64 1.73 -4.14
CA VAL A 57 7.69 2.93 -4.97
C VAL A 57 7.02 4.07 -4.23
N MET A 58 7.74 5.18 -4.08
CA MET A 58 7.23 6.41 -3.49
C MET A 58 7.24 7.52 -4.53
N ASP A 59 6.05 8.02 -4.86
CA ASP A 59 5.82 9.20 -5.69
C ASP A 59 5.54 10.41 -4.80
N LEU A 60 6.35 11.46 -4.94
CA LEU A 60 6.17 12.73 -4.24
C LEU A 60 5.99 13.89 -5.22
N GLY A 61 4.88 14.60 -5.10
CA GLY A 61 4.57 15.78 -5.91
C GLY A 61 3.26 15.68 -6.67
N VAL A 62 2.98 16.73 -7.44
CA VAL A 62 1.78 16.89 -8.26
C VAL A 62 2.17 17.08 -9.72
N ARG A 63 1.37 16.49 -10.63
CA ARG A 63 1.64 16.54 -12.08
C ARG A 63 1.18 17.84 -12.77
N SER A 64 0.47 18.72 -12.07
CA SER A 64 -0.06 19.97 -12.62
C SER A 64 0.97 21.10 -12.59
N ARG A 65 1.18 21.78 -13.73
CA ARG A 65 2.07 22.96 -13.84
C ARG A 65 1.61 24.13 -12.97
N LEU A 66 0.30 24.28 -12.77
CA LEU A 66 -0.26 25.35 -11.92
C LEU A 66 0.11 25.17 -10.44
N LEU A 67 0.36 23.93 -10.04
CA LEU A 67 0.70 23.56 -8.67
C LEU A 67 2.21 23.37 -8.47
N TRP A 68 3.03 23.89 -9.39
CA TRP A 68 4.48 23.86 -9.27
C TRP A 68 5.03 24.39 -7.93
N PRO A 69 4.44 25.44 -7.29
CA PRO A 69 4.89 25.87 -5.96
C PRO A 69 4.80 24.77 -4.90
N ILE A 70 3.83 23.85 -5.01
CA ILE A 70 3.70 22.69 -4.11
C ILE A 70 4.89 21.76 -4.30
N ASN A 71 5.27 21.45 -5.54
CA ASN A 71 6.46 20.64 -5.83
C ASN A 71 7.72 21.30 -5.29
N ARG A 72 7.86 22.63 -5.42
CA ARG A 72 9.02 23.35 -4.89
C ARG A 72 9.09 23.28 -3.36
N MET A 73 7.95 23.37 -2.69
CA MET A 73 7.86 23.21 -1.23
C MET A 73 8.19 21.76 -0.81
N LEU A 74 7.65 20.76 -1.52
CA LEU A 74 7.90 19.35 -1.25
C LEU A 74 9.37 19.01 -1.40
N GLN A 75 10.04 19.47 -2.47
CA GLN A 75 11.49 19.29 -2.65
C GLN A 75 12.33 19.93 -1.53
N ARG A 76 11.85 21.01 -0.91
CA ARG A 76 12.54 21.64 0.23
C ARG A 76 12.36 20.82 1.52
N ARG A 77 11.17 20.26 1.74
CA ARG A 77 10.88 19.42 2.93
C ARG A 77 11.43 18.01 2.80
N PHE A 78 11.52 17.52 1.56
CA PHE A 78 12.00 16.19 1.20
C PHE A 78 13.21 16.36 0.29
N SER A 79 14.33 16.72 0.89
CA SER A 79 15.60 16.86 0.20
C SER A 79 16.10 15.51 -0.30
N ASP A 80 17.05 15.53 -1.25
CA ASP A 80 17.69 14.30 -1.76
C ASP A 80 18.35 13.46 -0.66
N GLU A 81 18.83 14.11 0.41
CA GLU A 81 19.37 13.41 1.58
C GLU A 81 18.27 12.64 2.33
N LYS A 82 17.11 13.28 2.55
CA LYS A 82 15.96 12.63 3.19
C LYS A 82 15.41 11.49 2.32
N ALA A 83 15.44 11.65 0.99
CA ALA A 83 15.07 10.59 0.06
C ALA A 83 16.01 9.37 0.17
N ARG A 84 17.32 9.59 0.25
CA ARG A 84 18.28 8.49 0.48
C ARG A 84 18.09 7.83 1.84
N ALA A 85 17.86 8.62 2.88
CA ALA A 85 17.56 8.08 4.21
C ALA A 85 16.27 7.25 4.21
N TRP A 86 15.24 7.69 3.49
CA TRP A 86 13.99 6.94 3.32
C TRP A 86 14.22 5.61 2.60
N VAL A 87 14.98 5.59 1.50
CA VAL A 87 15.31 4.34 0.78
C VAL A 87 16.06 3.38 1.70
N LYS A 88 17.08 3.87 2.41
CA LYS A 88 17.86 3.05 3.35
C LYS A 88 16.97 2.47 4.44
N HIS A 89 16.11 3.29 5.04
CA HIS A 89 15.18 2.86 6.08
C HIS A 89 14.22 1.77 5.58
N ASN A 90 13.64 1.93 4.39
CA ASN A 90 12.77 0.90 3.79
C ASN A 90 13.52 -0.43 3.60
N ILE A 91 14.77 -0.38 3.14
CA ILE A 91 15.59 -1.58 2.97
C ILE A 91 15.90 -2.22 4.32
N GLU A 92 16.23 -1.42 5.34
CA GLU A 92 16.53 -1.93 6.69
C GLU A 92 15.30 -2.58 7.33
N GLU A 93 14.11 -2.00 7.22
CA GLU A 93 12.88 -2.55 7.78
C GLU A 93 12.43 -3.83 7.06
N VAL A 94 12.44 -3.81 5.72
CA VAL A 94 12.07 -4.98 4.92
C VAL A 94 13.12 -6.09 5.07
N GLY A 95 14.40 -5.74 5.10
CA GLY A 95 15.47 -6.68 5.35
C GLY A 95 15.38 -7.32 6.73
N GLN A 96 15.01 -6.55 7.76
CA GLN A 96 14.77 -7.08 9.11
C GLN A 96 13.55 -8.01 9.13
N LEU A 97 12.52 -7.70 8.35
CA LEU A 97 11.31 -8.52 8.25
C LEU A 97 11.62 -9.95 7.77
N GLU A 98 12.59 -10.14 6.87
CA GLU A 98 13.03 -11.46 6.41
C GLU A 98 13.54 -12.36 7.55
N TYR A 99 14.15 -11.77 8.58
CA TYR A 99 14.64 -12.51 9.76
C TYR A 99 13.55 -12.71 10.83
N LEU A 100 12.60 -11.77 10.92
CA LEU A 100 11.51 -11.81 11.89
C LEU A 100 10.36 -12.73 11.46
N LEU A 101 10.03 -12.80 10.16
CA LEU A 101 8.92 -13.64 9.67
C LEU A 101 9.07 -15.12 10.07
N PRO A 102 10.23 -15.77 9.91
CA PRO A 102 10.41 -17.15 10.37
C PRO A 102 10.23 -17.32 11.89
N THR A 103 10.54 -16.28 12.68
CA THR A 103 10.39 -16.28 14.15
C THR A 103 8.99 -15.91 14.63
N LEU A 104 8.15 -15.33 13.76
CA LEU A 104 6.72 -15.08 14.01
C LEU A 104 5.84 -16.26 13.56
N HIS A 105 6.36 -17.14 12.69
CA HIS A 105 5.75 -18.44 12.34
C HIS A 105 6.48 -19.68 12.93
N PRO A 106 6.86 -19.75 14.23
CA PRO A 106 7.52 -20.91 14.80
C PRO A 106 6.52 -22.02 15.21
N SER A 107 5.22 -21.83 14.96
CA SER A 107 4.19 -22.79 15.34
C SER A 107 3.12 -22.81 14.25
N GLY A 108 2.77 -24.02 13.79
CA GLY A 108 1.76 -24.25 12.77
C GLY A 108 0.37 -23.90 13.25
N GLU A 109 0.08 -22.61 13.38
CA GLU A 109 -1.29 -22.11 13.31
C GLU A 109 -1.70 -22.10 11.85
N PRO A 110 -2.76 -22.83 11.47
CA PRO A 110 -3.23 -22.85 10.10
C PRO A 110 -3.61 -21.41 9.69
N GLU A 111 -3.12 -21.02 8.51
CA GLU A 111 -3.54 -19.84 7.77
C GLU A 111 -5.05 -19.63 7.97
N PRO A 112 -5.52 -18.47 8.50
CA PRO A 112 -6.94 -18.26 8.68
C PRO A 112 -7.56 -18.36 7.30
N ALA A 113 -8.34 -19.42 7.09
CA ALA A 113 -8.89 -19.78 5.80
C ALA A 113 -9.48 -18.53 5.14
N ALA A 114 -8.76 -17.99 4.15
CA ALA A 114 -9.28 -16.94 3.30
C ALA A 114 -10.63 -17.46 2.82
N CYS A 115 -11.68 -16.69 3.12
CA CYS A 115 -13.05 -17.01 2.77
C CYS A 115 -13.21 -16.98 1.23
N ARG A 116 -12.63 -17.96 0.55
CA ARG A 116 -12.96 -18.37 -0.79
C ARG A 116 -14.22 -19.21 -0.67
N GLN A 117 -15.35 -18.52 -0.63
CA GLN A 117 -16.63 -18.94 -1.23
C GLN A 117 -17.69 -17.85 -1.05
N ARG A 118 -17.53 -16.72 -1.75
CA ARG A 118 -18.71 -16.03 -2.28
C ARG A 118 -19.05 -16.72 -3.60
N GLY A 119 -19.76 -17.85 -3.48
CA GLY A 119 -20.52 -18.40 -4.58
C GLY A 119 -21.48 -17.31 -5.04
N HIS A 120 -21.18 -16.73 -6.20
CA HIS A 120 -22.05 -15.79 -6.89
C HIS A 120 -23.25 -16.57 -7.43
N ARG A 121 -24.17 -16.99 -6.55
CA ARG A 121 -25.50 -17.44 -6.96
C ARG A 121 -26.33 -16.18 -7.15
N ALA A 122 -26.44 -15.75 -8.41
CA ALA A 122 -27.41 -14.76 -8.81
C ALA A 122 -28.82 -15.25 -8.38
N PRO A 123 -29.70 -14.37 -7.89
CA PRO A 123 -31.10 -14.73 -7.77
C PRO A 123 -31.68 -14.82 -9.18
N ASP A 124 -32.14 -16.02 -9.55
CA ASP A 124 -32.97 -16.25 -10.73
C ASP A 124 -34.22 -15.36 -10.63
N GLY A 125 -34.18 -14.24 -11.35
CA GLY A 125 -35.32 -13.42 -11.67
C GLY A 125 -35.77 -13.73 -13.09
N GLU A 126 -37.08 -13.91 -13.26
CA GLU A 126 -37.84 -14.00 -14.52
C GLU A 126 -38.04 -15.40 -15.12
N HIS A 127 -39.05 -16.11 -14.59
CA HIS A 127 -40.05 -16.75 -15.45
C HIS A 127 -41.44 -16.35 -14.94
N ARG A 128 -41.99 -15.30 -15.56
CA ARG A 128 -43.42 -14.97 -15.50
C ARG A 128 -44.10 -15.88 -16.51
N GLU A 129 -44.52 -17.04 -16.07
CA GLU A 129 -45.39 -17.93 -16.85
C GLU A 129 -46.77 -17.27 -16.95
N ALA A 130 -47.18 -16.97 -18.18
CA ALA A 130 -48.53 -16.51 -18.47
C ALA A 130 -49.47 -17.73 -18.44
N GLU A 131 -50.40 -17.75 -17.50
CA GLU A 131 -51.50 -18.71 -17.48
C GLU A 131 -52.48 -18.39 -18.62
N PRO A 132 -52.91 -19.37 -19.44
CA PRO A 132 -54.12 -19.27 -20.24
C PRO A 132 -55.27 -19.95 -19.48
N VAL A 133 -56.32 -19.18 -19.16
CA VAL A 133 -57.58 -19.78 -18.68
C VAL A 133 -58.67 -19.47 -19.70
N HIS A 134 -59.26 -20.57 -20.19
CA HIS A 134 -60.40 -20.68 -21.09
C HIS A 134 -61.68 -20.03 -20.54
#